data_AF-A0A3B9DU43-F1
#
_entry.id   AF-A0A3B9DU43-F1
#
_cell.length_a   1.000
_cell.length_b   1.000
_cell.length_c   1.000
_cell.angle_alpha   90.00
_cell.angle_beta   90.00
_cell.angle_gamma   90.00
#
_symmetry.space_group_name_H-M   'P 1'
#
loop_
_entity.id
_entity.type
_entity.pdbx_description
1 polymer ?
#
loop_
_entity_poly.entity_id
_entity_poly.type
_entity_poly.pdbx_seq_one_letter_code
_entity_poly.pdbx_strand_id
1 'polypeptide(L)'
;MKMNKTVAAVAAGMIAFGAFFSTSAAGIGYVDTNAALQSHPKMQKAQLDMRQAVQKAQENFEKRSQGKSDQEKQQIMTEIQKEMNQKESSTMQPIFNDVRKAIQQVRKEKGLDIVLEQGAVVDGGVDITKDVTAKLAK
;
A
#
# COMPACT_ATOMS: atom_id res chain seq x y z
N MET A 1 21.40 -57.78 31.56
CA MET A 1 22.10 -56.49 31.66
C MET A 1 23.27 -56.47 30.69
N LYS A 2 23.29 -55.51 29.75
CA LYS A 2 24.47 -54.73 29.28
C LYS A 2 24.11 -54.02 27.97
N MET A 3 23.66 -52.77 28.11
CA MET A 3 23.50 -51.81 27.02
C MET A 3 24.66 -50.81 27.19
N ASN A 4 25.59 -50.77 26.24
CA ASN A 4 26.79 -49.95 26.33
C ASN A 4 27.02 -49.16 25.04
N LYS A 5 27.24 -47.85 25.24
CA LYS A 5 28.00 -46.89 24.40
C LYS A 5 27.22 -46.19 23.28
N THR A 6 26.57 -45.07 23.61
CA THR A 6 27.09 -43.68 23.42
C THR A 6 26.85 -43.17 21.99
N VAL A 7 25.75 -42.47 21.67
CA VAL A 7 25.43 -41.06 22.04
C VAL A 7 26.47 -40.03 21.56
N ALA A 8 27.60 -40.45 20.98
CA ALA A 8 28.67 -39.53 20.55
C ALA A 8 28.56 -39.03 19.09
N ALA A 9 27.44 -39.29 18.39
CA ALA A 9 27.28 -38.90 16.98
C ALA A 9 26.37 -37.68 16.76
N VAL A 10 25.71 -37.15 17.80
CA VAL A 10 24.74 -36.05 17.64
C VAL A 10 25.36 -34.66 17.84
N ALA A 11 26.57 -34.57 18.43
CA ALA A 11 27.21 -33.29 18.70
C ALA A 11 28.00 -32.69 17.52
N ALA A 12 28.33 -33.46 16.49
CA ALA A 12 29.11 -32.97 15.34
C ALA A 12 28.25 -32.39 14.20
N GLY A 13 26.93 -32.64 14.20
CA GLY A 13 26.03 -32.19 13.13
C GLY A 13 25.49 -30.76 13.29
N MET A 14 25.58 -30.16 14.48
CA MET A 14 24.96 -28.86 14.77
C MET A 14 25.83 -27.65 14.38
N ILE A 15 27.09 -27.83 14.02
CA ILE A 15 27.96 -26.70 13.59
C ILE A 15 27.71 -26.33 12.12
N ALA A 16 27.22 -27.26 11.28
CA ALA A 16 26.97 -27.01 9.86
C ALA A 16 25.68 -26.21 9.57
N PHE A 17 24.79 -26.03 10.56
CA PHE A 17 23.54 -25.27 10.39
C PHE A 17 23.67 -23.79 10.75
N GLY A 18 24.78 -23.38 11.37
CA GLY A 18 25.01 -21.98 11.79
C GLY A 18 25.52 -21.05 10.70
N ALA A 19 26.03 -21.58 9.58
CA ALA A 19 26.66 -20.79 8.52
C ALA A 19 25.69 -20.26 7.44
N PHE A 20 24.42 -20.68 7.43
CA PHE A 20 23.44 -20.21 6.43
C PHE A 20 22.72 -18.93 6.82
N PHE A 21 22.85 -18.45 8.05
CA PHE A 21 22.41 -17.11 8.43
C PHE A 21 23.55 -16.12 8.28
N SER A 22 24.10 -16.02 7.05
CA SER A 22 24.73 -14.76 6.66
C SER A 22 23.61 -13.72 6.72
N THR A 23 23.58 -12.91 7.78
CA THR A 23 22.77 -11.69 7.81
C THR A 23 23.31 -10.78 6.72
N SER A 24 22.91 -11.03 5.47
CA SER A 24 23.15 -10.08 4.39
C SER A 24 22.59 -8.75 4.87
N ALA A 25 23.40 -7.68 4.82
CA ALA A 25 22.93 -6.33 5.10
C ALA A 25 21.60 -6.14 4.38
N ALA A 26 20.53 -5.89 5.15
CA ALA A 26 19.19 -5.89 4.61
C ALA A 26 19.08 -4.77 3.58
N GLY A 27 18.75 -5.15 2.35
CA GLY A 27 18.88 -4.25 1.20
C GLY A 27 17.88 -3.09 1.25
N ILE A 28 18.18 -2.03 0.50
CA ILE A 28 17.21 -0.98 0.18
C ILE A 28 16.33 -1.50 -0.95
N GLY A 29 15.02 -1.56 -0.73
CA GLY A 29 14.05 -1.74 -1.80
C GLY A 29 13.56 -0.41 -2.34
N TYR A 30 12.99 -0.43 -3.53
CA TYR A 30 12.20 0.70 -4.02
C TYR A 30 10.95 0.25 -4.77
N VAL A 31 9.96 1.13 -4.80
CA VAL A 31 8.65 0.86 -5.39
C VAL A 31 8.18 2.07 -6.17
N ASP A 32 7.56 1.83 -7.33
CA ASP A 32 6.71 2.81 -7.99
C ASP A 32 5.31 2.74 -7.37
N THR A 33 5.00 3.68 -6.48
CA THR A 33 3.69 3.73 -5.81
C THR A 33 2.58 4.09 -6.80
N ASN A 34 2.87 4.85 -7.86
CA ASN A 34 1.87 5.18 -8.88
C ASN A 34 1.46 3.93 -9.66
N ALA A 35 2.42 3.10 -10.06
CA ALA A 35 2.14 1.81 -10.69
C ALA A 35 1.36 0.88 -9.74
N ALA A 36 1.75 0.83 -8.46
CA ALA A 36 1.02 0.06 -7.44
C ALA A 36 -0.43 0.51 -7.31
N LEU A 37 -0.67 1.83 -7.24
CA LEU A 37 -2.01 2.39 -7.19
C LEU A 37 -2.80 2.07 -8.46
N GLN A 38 -2.25 2.32 -9.65
CA GLN A 38 -2.94 2.07 -10.92
C GLN A 38 -3.33 0.60 -11.11
N SER A 39 -2.49 -0.33 -10.66
CA SER A 39 -2.77 -1.77 -10.72
C SER A 39 -3.81 -2.25 -9.71
N HIS A 40 -4.17 -1.43 -8.73
CA HIS A 40 -4.99 -1.85 -7.62
C HIS A 40 -6.44 -2.13 -8.08
N PRO A 41 -7.01 -3.30 -7.77
CA PRO A 41 -8.30 -3.74 -8.34
C PRO A 41 -9.47 -2.80 -7.98
N LYS A 42 -9.40 -2.16 -6.80
CA LYS A 42 -10.42 -1.19 -6.36
C LYS A 42 -10.35 0.17 -7.08
N MET A 43 -9.30 0.47 -7.86
CA MET A 43 -9.18 1.78 -8.52
C MET A 43 -10.31 2.05 -9.52
N GLN A 44 -10.70 1.06 -10.31
CA GLN A 44 -11.77 1.24 -11.29
C GLN A 44 -13.09 1.60 -10.59
N LYS A 45 -13.39 0.91 -9.48
CA LYS A 45 -14.55 1.23 -8.66
C LYS A 45 -14.43 2.62 -8.03
N ALA A 46 -13.28 2.98 -7.47
CA ALA A 46 -13.04 4.30 -6.89
C ALA A 46 -13.26 5.42 -7.92
N GLN A 47 -12.78 5.25 -9.17
CA GLN A 47 -13.00 6.20 -10.24
C GLN A 47 -14.50 6.35 -10.58
N LEU A 48 -15.25 5.24 -10.63
CA LEU A 48 -16.70 5.27 -10.86
C LEU A 48 -17.43 5.96 -9.71
N ASP A 49 -17.10 5.61 -8.45
CA ASP A 49 -17.69 6.20 -7.26
C ASP A 49 -17.44 7.72 -7.21
N MET A 50 -16.25 8.18 -7.62
CA MET A 50 -15.91 9.60 -7.70
C MET A 50 -16.65 10.32 -8.83
N ARG A 51 -16.79 9.72 -10.02
CA ARG A 51 -17.62 10.31 -11.10
C ARG A 51 -19.07 10.47 -10.67
N GLN A 52 -19.63 9.48 -9.98
CA GLN A 52 -20.98 9.56 -9.42
C GLN A 52 -21.08 10.62 -8.32
N ALA A 53 -20.05 10.77 -7.48
CA ALA A 53 -20.00 11.81 -6.46
C ALA A 53 -20.03 13.21 -7.07
N VAL A 54 -19.30 13.44 -8.17
CA VAL A 54 -19.32 14.73 -8.90
C VAL A 54 -20.71 15.02 -9.46
N GLN A 55 -21.38 14.04 -10.07
CA GLN A 55 -22.75 14.21 -10.58
C GLN A 55 -23.72 14.56 -9.44
N LYS A 56 -23.65 13.84 -8.32
CA LYS A 56 -24.48 14.13 -7.14
C LYS A 56 -24.17 15.50 -6.54
N ALA A 57 -22.91 15.93 -6.52
CA ALA A 57 -22.51 17.24 -6.04
C ALA A 57 -23.12 18.36 -6.91
N GLN A 58 -23.14 18.19 -8.23
CA GLN A 58 -23.79 19.12 -9.16
C GLN A 58 -25.30 19.19 -8.91
N GLU A 59 -25.98 18.05 -8.84
CA GLU A 59 -27.42 18.02 -8.52
C GLU A 59 -27.73 18.63 -7.14
N ASN A 60 -26.89 18.36 -6.15
CA ASN A 60 -27.03 18.91 -4.80
C ASN A 60 -26.87 20.43 -4.81
N PHE A 61 -25.89 20.95 -5.54
CA PHE A 61 -25.72 22.39 -5.69
C PHE A 61 -26.93 23.01 -6.37
N GLU A 62 -27.36 22.48 -7.51
CA GLU A 62 -28.52 22.98 -8.26
C GLU A 62 -29.77 23.02 -7.37
N LYS A 63 -30.09 21.93 -6.67
CA LYS A 63 -31.26 21.84 -5.78
C LYS A 63 -31.17 22.80 -4.60
N ARG A 64 -30.00 22.90 -3.95
CA ARG A 64 -29.82 23.70 -2.73
C ARG A 64 -29.67 25.20 -3.02
N SER A 65 -29.24 25.57 -4.23
CA SER A 65 -28.99 26.95 -4.64
C SER A 65 -30.22 27.67 -5.22
N GLN A 66 -31.32 26.95 -5.50
CA GLN A 66 -32.53 27.57 -6.07
C GLN A 66 -33.12 28.62 -5.15
N GLY A 67 -33.38 29.81 -5.69
CA GLY A 67 -33.94 30.94 -4.94
C GLY A 67 -33.03 31.48 -3.84
N LYS A 68 -31.74 31.08 -3.79
CA LYS A 68 -30.77 31.53 -2.79
C LYS A 68 -30.01 32.77 -3.24
N SER A 69 -29.60 33.58 -2.27
CA SER A 69 -28.66 34.69 -2.47
C SER A 69 -27.27 34.19 -2.86
N ASP A 70 -26.44 35.06 -3.42
CA ASP A 70 -25.07 34.69 -3.81
C ASP A 70 -24.20 34.30 -2.61
N GLN A 71 -24.43 34.91 -1.44
CA GLN A 71 -23.76 34.54 -0.20
C GLN A 71 -24.13 33.12 0.26
N GLU A 72 -25.41 32.76 0.21
CA GLU A 72 -25.87 31.40 0.54
C GLU A 72 -25.33 30.37 -0.47
N LYS A 73 -25.30 30.71 -1.77
CA LYS A 73 -24.70 29.85 -2.81
C LYS A 73 -23.23 29.58 -2.53
N GLN A 74 -22.47 30.59 -2.11
CA GLN A 74 -21.06 30.43 -1.75
C GLN A 74 -20.88 29.49 -0.54
N GLN A 75 -21.77 29.58 0.46
CA GLN A 75 -21.77 28.66 1.61
C GLN A 75 -22.06 27.22 1.16
N ILE A 76 -23.10 27.02 0.34
CA ILE A 76 -23.44 25.70 -0.22
C ILE A 76 -22.28 25.11 -1.01
N MET A 77 -21.60 25.92 -1.82
CA MET A 77 -20.44 25.48 -2.59
C MET A 77 -19.28 25.03 -1.67
N THR A 78 -19.03 25.77 -0.60
CA THR A 78 -18.00 25.44 0.40
C THR A 78 -18.31 24.11 1.09
N GLU A 79 -19.57 23.89 1.45
CA GLU A 79 -20.02 22.63 2.07
C GLU A 79 -19.89 21.45 1.11
N ILE A 80 -20.34 21.60 -0.14
CA ILE A 80 -20.22 20.56 -1.17
C ILE A 80 -18.74 20.23 -1.43
N GLN A 81 -17.86 21.23 -1.47
CA GLN A 81 -16.43 20.99 -1.62
C GLN A 81 -15.87 20.18 -0.44
N LYS A 82 -16.30 20.48 0.79
CA LYS A 82 -15.91 19.72 1.97
C LYS A 82 -16.40 18.27 1.90
N GLU A 83 -17.65 18.05 1.51
CA GLU A 83 -18.22 16.71 1.30
C GLU A 83 -17.45 15.93 0.21
N MET A 84 -17.10 16.59 -0.90
CA MET A 84 -16.32 15.99 -1.97
C MET A 84 -14.91 15.59 -1.51
N ASN A 85 -14.22 16.44 -0.76
CA ASN A 85 -12.91 16.12 -0.20
C ASN A 85 -12.98 14.91 0.76
N GLN A 86 -14.01 14.85 1.60
CA GLN A 86 -14.25 13.72 2.49
C GLN A 86 -14.57 12.44 1.72
N LYS A 87 -15.35 12.55 0.65
CA LYS A 87 -15.69 11.42 -0.23
C LYS A 87 -14.46 10.89 -0.94
N GLU A 88 -13.62 11.76 -1.48
CA GLU A 88 -12.35 11.39 -2.12
C GLU A 88 -11.43 10.68 -1.13
N SER A 89 -11.20 11.30 0.04
CA SER A 89 -10.37 10.73 1.09
C SER A 89 -10.87 9.34 1.51
N SER A 90 -12.14 9.19 1.86
CA SER A 90 -12.71 7.90 2.29
C SER A 90 -12.71 6.82 1.19
N THR A 91 -12.80 7.21 -0.09
CA THR A 91 -12.74 6.29 -1.22
C THR A 91 -11.30 5.82 -1.47
N MET A 92 -10.32 6.71 -1.34
CA MET A 92 -8.91 6.43 -1.63
C MET A 92 -8.12 5.85 -0.46
N GLN A 93 -8.46 6.21 0.79
CA GLN A 93 -7.81 5.71 2.00
C GLN A 93 -7.65 4.17 2.05
N PRO A 94 -8.68 3.34 1.75
CA PRO A 94 -8.51 1.89 1.77
C PRO A 94 -7.50 1.41 0.72
N ILE A 95 -7.45 2.06 -0.45
CA ILE A 95 -6.50 1.73 -1.52
C ILE A 95 -5.07 2.03 -1.07
N PHE A 96 -4.84 3.21 -0.50
CA PHE A 96 -3.53 3.58 0.05
C PHE A 96 -3.08 2.62 1.16
N ASN A 97 -4.02 2.22 2.03
CA ASN A 97 -3.74 1.26 3.10
C ASN A 97 -3.36 -0.12 2.56
N ASP A 98 -4.04 -0.60 1.52
CA ASP A 98 -3.76 -1.88 0.88
C ASP A 98 -2.38 -1.85 0.21
N VAL A 99 -2.04 -0.79 -0.53
CA VAL A 99 -0.69 -0.58 -1.11
C VAL A 99 0.39 -0.58 -0.03
N ARG A 100 0.19 0.19 1.06
CA ARG A 100 1.14 0.25 2.18
C ARG A 100 1.34 -1.12 2.82
N LYS A 101 0.28 -1.90 3.02
CA LYS A 101 0.37 -3.26 3.57
C LYS A 101 1.12 -4.20 2.63
N ALA A 102 0.85 -4.13 1.33
CA ALA A 102 1.57 -4.93 0.33
C ALA A 102 3.07 -4.61 0.32
N ILE A 103 3.45 -3.32 0.35
CA ILE A 103 4.85 -2.89 0.48
C ILE A 103 5.48 -3.44 1.76
N GLN A 104 4.80 -3.34 2.90
CA GLN A 104 5.30 -3.86 4.17
C GLN A 104 5.49 -5.38 4.16
N GLN A 105 4.58 -6.11 3.51
CA GLN A 105 4.68 -7.55 3.38
C GLN A 105 5.87 -7.94 2.51
N VAL A 106 6.02 -7.34 1.32
CA VAL A 106 7.14 -7.63 0.42
C VAL A 106 8.47 -7.25 1.06
N ARG A 107 8.53 -6.12 1.76
CA ARG A 107 9.71 -5.70 2.52
C ARG A 107 10.14 -6.77 3.53
N LYS A 108 9.19 -7.33 4.28
CA LYS A 108 9.47 -8.41 5.26
C LYS A 108 9.87 -9.72 4.57
N GLU A 109 9.17 -10.11 3.51
CA GLU A 109 9.45 -11.35 2.77
C GLU A 109 10.84 -11.34 2.12
N LYS A 110 11.32 -10.17 1.70
CA LYS A 110 12.65 -10.00 1.09
C LYS A 110 13.76 -9.60 2.06
N GLY A 111 13.45 -9.44 3.35
CA GLY A 111 14.44 -9.00 4.34
C GLY A 111 15.04 -7.64 4.03
N LEU A 112 14.22 -6.68 3.58
CA LEU A 112 14.64 -5.31 3.27
C LEU A 112 14.47 -4.39 4.49
N ASP A 113 15.43 -3.49 4.72
CA ASP A 113 15.37 -2.57 5.85
C ASP A 113 14.39 -1.44 5.60
N ILE A 114 14.44 -0.87 4.40
CA ILE A 114 13.65 0.27 3.97
C ILE A 114 13.17 0.08 2.53
N VAL A 115 12.04 0.70 2.21
CA VAL A 115 11.55 0.84 0.84
C VAL A 115 11.44 2.33 0.54
N LEU A 116 12.08 2.78 -0.53
CA LEU A 116 12.01 4.15 -1.03
C LEU A 116 11.02 4.25 -2.20
N GLU A 117 10.52 5.45 -2.46
CA GLU A 117 9.81 5.72 -3.71
C GLU A 117 10.82 5.71 -4.86
N GLN A 118 10.44 5.11 -6.01
CA GLN A 118 11.33 4.96 -7.17
C GLN A 118 11.93 6.30 -7.64
N GLY A 119 11.16 7.40 -7.57
CA GLY A 119 11.65 8.74 -7.94
C GLY A 119 12.78 9.30 -7.07
N ALA A 120 13.04 8.69 -5.90
CA ALA A 120 14.15 9.08 -5.02
C ALA A 120 15.41 8.22 -5.21
N VAL A 121 15.38 7.21 -6.10
CA VAL A 121 16.49 6.29 -6.34
C VAL A 121 17.21 6.65 -7.63
N VAL A 122 18.53 6.84 -7.52
CA VAL A 122 19.39 7.17 -8.67
C VAL A 122 20.13 5.94 -9.20
N ASP A 123 20.63 5.09 -8.30
CA ASP A 123 21.32 3.83 -8.65
C ASP A 123 21.23 2.82 -7.49
N GLY A 124 21.32 1.53 -7.80
CA GLY A 124 21.23 0.42 -6.86
C GLY A 124 19.82 0.11 -6.36
N GLY A 125 19.76 -0.59 -5.22
CA GLY A 125 18.51 -1.04 -4.61
C GLY A 125 17.80 -2.17 -5.38
N VAL A 126 16.73 -2.69 -4.78
CA VAL A 126 15.91 -3.76 -5.36
C VAL A 126 14.53 -3.21 -5.72
N ASP A 127 14.18 -3.25 -7.00
CA ASP A 127 12.80 -2.96 -7.43
C ASP A 127 11.86 -4.04 -6.90
N ILE A 128 10.86 -3.63 -6.11
CA ILE A 128 9.82 -4.51 -5.59
C ILE A 128 8.44 -4.22 -6.20
N THR A 129 8.34 -3.35 -7.20
CA THR A 129 7.07 -2.92 -7.81
C THR A 129 6.23 -4.09 -8.29
N LYS A 130 6.85 -5.06 -9.00
CA LYS A 130 6.14 -6.27 -9.47
C LYS A 130 5.63 -7.14 -8.34
N ASP A 131 6.40 -7.28 -7.26
CA ASP A 131 5.98 -8.08 -6.11
C ASP A 131 4.83 -7.41 -5.37
N VAL A 132 4.87 -6.09 -5.20
CA VAL A 132 3.82 -5.31 -4.56
C VAL A 132 2.53 -5.37 -5.38
N THR A 133 2.60 -5.10 -6.69
CA THR A 133 1.43 -5.20 -7.59
C THR A 133 0.82 -6.61 -7.58
N ALA A 134 1.66 -7.66 -7.57
CA ALA A 134 1.18 -9.04 -7.48
C ALA A 134 0.48 -9.37 -6.16
N LYS A 135 0.83 -8.71 -5.05
CA LYS A 135 0.12 -8.86 -3.76
C LYS A 135 -1.25 -8.15 -3.78
N LEU A 136 -1.38 -7.07 -4.53
CA LEU A 136 -2.62 -6.29 -4.64
C LEU A 136 -3.66 -6.95 -5.56
N ALA A 137 -3.21 -7.77 -6.50
CA ALA A 137 -4.07 -8.52 -7.42
C ALA A 137 -4.73 -9.77 -6.80
N LYS A 138 -4.39 -10.11 -5.54
CA LYS A 138 -4.94 -11.25 -4.80
C LYS A 138 -6.04 -10.78 -3.84
#